data_AF-A0AA88W7T9-F1
#
_entry.id   AF-A0AA88W7T9-F1
#
_cell.length_a   1.000
_cell.length_b   1.000
_cell.length_c   1.000
_cell.angle_alpha   90.00
_cell.angle_beta   90.00
_cell.angle_gamma   90.00
#
_symmetry.space_group_name_H-M   'P 1'
#
loop_
_entity.id
_entity.type
_entity.pdbx_description
1 polymer ?
#
loop_
_entity_poly.entity_id
_entity_poly.type
_entity_poly.pdbx_seq_one_letter_code
_entity_poly.pdbx_strand_id
1 'polypeptide(L)'
;MAWPFSKLRKKALSIAMQHIEYEAESTQYICIGPVNKALNMIYRWIDDPNSRANKLHLSRVKDYLWVAEDGMKYQAYNGSQLWDVIFAFQAILGTKLSDEYGSVLKRANEFIKGSQFKINSSADFSQWYRDNAIGGWSFSTVDQGWIVTDCTGECLKISLLLSLMSSDIVGDTLAPKGLYDAVNLLLPLQNSNGGFGSYELARLQVSGAVALTGYGHGGDCVVLWLVQVVIVG
;
A
#
# COMPACT_ATOMS: atom_id res chain seq x y z
N MET A 1 -21.48 10.93 41.53
CA MET A 1 -22.21 9.90 40.76
C MET A 1 -21.32 9.44 39.62
N ALA A 2 -21.02 8.14 39.50
CA ALA A 2 -20.23 7.62 38.38
C ALA A 2 -21.16 7.40 37.17
N TRP A 3 -20.75 7.87 35.99
CA TRP A 3 -21.47 7.68 34.74
C TRP A 3 -21.76 6.18 34.50
N PRO A 4 -22.99 5.76 34.15
CA PRO A 4 -23.27 4.37 33.81
C PRO A 4 -22.33 3.95 32.67
N PHE A 5 -21.70 2.77 32.78
CA PHE A 5 -20.67 2.26 31.84
C PHE A 5 -19.26 2.88 31.94
N SER A 6 -18.91 3.61 33.00
CA SER A 6 -17.54 4.14 33.20
C SER A 6 -16.43 3.08 33.08
N LYS A 7 -16.65 1.87 33.62
CA LYS A 7 -15.70 0.74 33.49
C LYS A 7 -15.57 0.24 32.06
N LEU A 8 -16.69 0.13 31.34
CA LEU A 8 -16.69 -0.30 29.93
C LEU A 8 -16.02 0.74 29.05
N ARG A 9 -16.32 2.03 29.25
CA ARG A 9 -15.66 3.15 28.57
C ARG A 9 -14.14 3.10 28.78
N LYS A 10 -13.67 2.91 30.02
CA LYS A 10 -12.24 2.80 30.31
C LYS A 10 -11.59 1.63 29.54
N LYS A 11 -12.24 0.47 29.50
CA LYS A 11 -11.75 -0.69 28.72
C LYS A 11 -11.73 -0.40 27.22
N ALA A 12 -12.79 0.18 26.67
CA ALA A 12 -12.88 0.52 25.25
C ALA A 12 -11.81 1.53 24.82
N LEU A 13 -11.58 2.58 25.63
CA LEU A 13 -10.52 3.56 25.37
C LEU A 13 -9.12 2.94 25.43
N SER A 14 -8.89 2.00 26.35
CA SER A 14 -7.61 1.26 26.42
C SER A 14 -7.37 0.43 25.16
N ILE A 15 -8.40 -0.24 24.63
CA ILE A 15 -8.31 -1.00 23.38
C ILE A 15 -8.06 -0.06 22.20
N ALA A 16 -8.82 1.04 22.11
CA ALA A 16 -8.63 2.04 21.05
C ALA A 16 -7.19 2.60 21.06
N MET A 17 -6.62 2.88 22.23
CA MET A 17 -5.24 3.34 22.34
C MET A 17 -4.23 2.29 21.83
N GLN A 18 -4.42 1.01 22.16
CA GLN A 18 -3.55 -0.06 21.66
C GLN A 18 -3.57 -0.15 20.12
N HIS A 19 -4.74 0.01 19.49
CA HIS A 19 -4.82 0.03 18.02
C HIS A 19 -4.18 1.29 17.41
N ILE A 20 -4.30 2.45 18.06
CA ILE A 20 -3.62 3.69 17.64
C ILE A 20 -2.11 3.53 17.70
N GLU A 21 -1.60 2.96 18.80
CA GLU A 21 -0.17 2.68 18.98
C GLU A 21 0.34 1.71 17.93
N TYR A 22 -0.37 0.60 17.73
CA TYR A 22 -0.01 -0.37 16.70
C TYR A 22 -0.01 0.23 15.29
N GLU A 23 -1.04 0.99 14.91
CA GLU A 23 -1.09 1.66 13.60
C GLU A 23 0.10 2.61 13.44
N ALA A 24 0.44 3.39 14.47
CA ALA A 24 1.59 4.29 14.42
C ALA A 24 2.91 3.54 14.26
N GLU A 25 3.14 2.48 15.05
CA GLU A 25 4.40 1.72 14.98
C GLU A 25 4.53 0.95 13.67
N SER A 26 3.46 0.30 13.21
CA SER A 26 3.44 -0.53 12.01
C SER A 26 3.62 0.25 10.70
N THR A 27 3.31 1.55 10.72
CA THR A 27 3.39 2.45 9.54
C THR A 27 4.48 3.51 9.70
N GLN A 28 5.40 3.32 10.64
CA GLN A 28 6.44 4.29 10.98
C GLN A 28 5.89 5.72 11.16
N TYR A 29 4.73 5.82 11.80
CA TYR A 29 4.02 7.04 12.17
C TYR A 29 3.42 7.84 11.00
N ILE A 30 3.37 7.23 9.80
CA ILE A 30 2.72 7.76 8.59
C ILE A 30 1.20 7.52 8.66
N CYS A 31 0.80 6.33 9.10
CA CYS A 31 -0.58 5.82 9.07
C CYS A 31 -1.13 5.59 7.63
N ILE A 32 -2.31 4.99 7.50
CA ILE A 32 -2.90 4.73 6.16
C ILE A 32 -3.12 6.02 5.35
N GLY A 33 -3.50 7.13 6.01
CA GLY A 33 -3.85 8.37 5.33
C GLY A 33 -3.81 9.62 6.23
N PRO A 34 -4.08 10.81 5.67
CA PRO A 34 -3.86 12.08 6.34
C PRO A 34 -4.78 12.29 7.55
N VAL A 35 -6.04 11.85 7.44
CA VAL A 35 -7.06 12.04 8.48
C VAL A 35 -6.72 11.19 9.70
N ASN A 36 -6.46 9.89 9.51
CA ASN A 36 -6.13 9.03 10.64
C ASN A 36 -4.75 9.36 11.23
N LYS A 37 -3.78 9.76 10.40
CA LYS A 37 -2.51 10.31 10.86
C LYS A 37 -2.72 11.49 11.80
N ALA A 38 -3.54 12.47 11.41
CA ALA A 38 -3.75 13.69 12.19
C ALA A 38 -4.42 13.38 13.53
N LEU A 39 -5.46 12.54 13.52
CA LEU A 39 -6.16 12.12 14.73
C LEU A 39 -5.24 11.32 15.66
N ASN A 40 -4.51 10.32 15.16
CA ASN A 40 -3.58 9.53 15.95
C ASN A 40 -2.50 10.40 16.59
N MET A 41 -1.93 11.35 15.84
CA MET A 41 -0.97 12.31 16.37
C MET A 41 -1.57 13.17 17.51
N ILE A 42 -2.80 13.67 17.35
CA ILE A 42 -3.48 14.43 18.41
C ILE A 42 -3.67 13.56 19.65
N TYR A 43 -4.10 12.30 19.49
CA TYR A 43 -4.26 11.38 20.64
C TYR A 43 -2.93 11.12 21.35
N ARG A 44 -1.83 10.89 20.62
CA ARG A 44 -0.49 10.72 21.21
C ARG A 44 -0.01 11.98 21.92
N TRP A 45 -0.37 13.16 21.41
CA TRP A 45 -0.07 14.42 22.06
C TRP A 45 -0.87 14.64 23.35
N ILE A 46 -2.17 14.30 23.36
CA ILE A 46 -3.00 14.39 24.57
C ILE A 46 -2.51 13.44 25.67
N ASP A 47 -2.05 12.25 25.28
CA ASP A 47 -1.51 11.24 26.20
C ASP A 47 -0.20 11.70 26.86
N ASP A 48 0.81 12.04 26.05
CA ASP A 48 2.04 12.69 26.52
C ASP A 48 2.67 13.53 25.38
N PRO A 49 2.62 14.88 25.47
CA PRO A 49 3.20 15.78 24.49
C PRO A 49 4.71 15.59 24.27
N ASN A 50 5.44 15.08 25.27
CA ASN A 50 6.89 14.92 25.23
C ASN A 50 7.33 13.51 24.83
N SER A 51 6.37 12.60 24.60
CA SER A 51 6.63 11.20 24.28
C SER A 51 7.44 11.04 22.99
N ARG A 52 8.20 9.94 22.92
CA ARG A 52 8.89 9.54 21.69
C ARG A 52 7.91 9.38 20.53
N ALA A 53 6.74 8.77 20.78
CA ALA A 53 5.71 8.57 19.78
C ALA A 53 5.22 9.90 19.17
N ASN A 54 4.96 10.91 20.00
CA ASN A 54 4.55 12.22 19.50
C ASN A 54 5.65 12.88 18.63
N LYS A 55 6.92 12.81 19.05
CA LYS A 55 8.05 13.31 18.26
C LYS A 55 8.18 12.63 16.89
N LEU A 56 7.92 11.33 16.83
CA LEU A 56 7.94 10.56 15.58
C LEU A 56 6.74 10.90 14.67
N HIS A 57 5.55 11.13 15.22
CA HIS A 57 4.43 11.64 14.41
C HIS A 57 4.68 13.04 13.85
N LEU A 58 5.31 13.92 14.63
CA LEU A 58 5.67 15.27 14.19
C LEU A 58 6.69 15.25 13.05
N SER A 59 7.69 14.37 13.10
CA SER A 59 8.70 14.26 12.04
C SER A 59 8.13 13.79 10.69
N ARG A 60 6.98 13.09 10.72
CA ARG A 60 6.25 12.57 9.55
C ARG A 60 5.17 13.52 9.00
N VAL A 61 4.93 14.69 9.61
CA VAL A 61 3.92 15.65 9.09
C VAL A 61 4.26 16.11 7.68
N LYS A 62 5.54 16.33 7.40
CA LYS A 62 6.05 16.79 6.10
C LYS A 62 5.79 15.79 4.96
N ASP A 63 5.64 14.51 5.28
CA ASP A 63 5.41 13.45 4.28
C ASP A 63 4.07 13.63 3.56
N TYR A 64 3.15 14.42 4.15
CA TYR A 64 1.86 14.78 3.58
C TYR A 64 1.80 16.23 3.07
N LEU A 65 2.84 17.04 3.24
CA LEU A 65 2.84 18.44 2.78
C LEU A 65 3.43 18.52 1.38
N TRP A 66 2.68 19.10 0.45
CA TRP A 66 3.11 19.32 -0.93
C TRP A 66 3.01 20.80 -1.30
N VAL A 67 4.04 21.34 -1.93
CA VAL A 67 4.06 22.72 -2.43
C VAL A 67 3.73 22.69 -3.92
N ALA A 68 2.60 23.29 -4.27
CA ALA A 68 2.15 23.49 -5.64
C ALA A 68 2.15 24.98 -6.00
N GLU A 69 1.82 25.30 -7.26
CA GLU A 69 1.75 26.65 -7.80
C GLU A 69 0.75 27.56 -7.05
N ASP A 70 -0.25 26.99 -6.42
CA ASP A 70 -1.28 27.67 -5.62
C ASP A 70 -1.05 27.56 -4.10
N GLY A 71 0.13 27.12 -3.69
CA GLY A 71 0.57 27.07 -2.30
C GLY A 71 0.74 25.67 -1.73
N MET A 72 0.85 25.59 -0.41
CA MET A 72 1.08 24.33 0.30
C MET A 72 -0.23 23.62 0.61
N LYS A 73 -0.32 22.34 0.27
CA LYS A 73 -1.49 21.47 0.46
C LYS A 73 -1.16 20.25 1.30
N TYR A 74 -2.19 19.65 1.88
CA TYR A 74 -2.10 18.37 2.57
C TYR A 74 -2.60 17.25 1.65
N GLN A 75 -1.73 16.30 1.35
CA GLN A 75 -1.95 15.24 0.37
C GLN A 75 -2.93 14.17 0.91
N ALA A 76 -3.64 13.50 0.00
CA ALA A 76 -4.62 12.44 0.32
C ALA A 76 -3.96 11.13 0.81
N TYR A 77 -2.69 10.93 0.49
CA TYR A 77 -1.78 9.91 1.00
C TYR A 77 -0.41 10.58 1.19
N ASN A 78 0.60 9.88 1.70
CA ASN A 78 1.97 10.43 1.75
C ASN A 78 2.66 10.50 0.36
N GLY A 79 1.86 10.58 -0.70
CA GLY A 79 2.21 10.55 -2.11
C GLY A 79 1.54 9.41 -2.87
N SER A 80 1.82 9.35 -4.17
CA SER A 80 1.40 8.31 -5.13
C SER A 80 2.61 7.70 -5.84
N GLN A 81 3.77 7.71 -5.16
CA GLN A 81 5.08 7.47 -5.77
C GLN A 81 5.13 6.15 -6.52
N LEU A 82 4.71 5.05 -5.89
CA LEU A 82 4.75 3.75 -6.53
C LEU A 82 3.71 3.65 -7.64
N TRP A 83 2.48 4.07 -7.38
CA TRP A 83 1.40 4.07 -8.37
C TRP A 83 1.79 4.80 -9.67
N ASP A 84 2.36 5.99 -9.54
CA ASP A 84 2.77 6.81 -10.68
C ASP A 84 3.97 6.21 -11.42
N VAL A 85 4.96 5.67 -10.69
CA VAL A 85 6.13 5.00 -11.30
C VAL A 85 5.70 3.77 -12.09
N ILE A 86 4.79 2.95 -11.54
CA ILE A 86 4.24 1.76 -12.20
C ILE A 86 3.59 2.16 -13.54
N PHE A 87 2.73 3.16 -13.56
CA PHE A 87 2.03 3.54 -14.79
C PHE A 87 2.91 4.28 -15.79
N ALA A 88 3.82 5.14 -15.32
CA ALA A 88 4.81 5.77 -16.20
C ALA A 88 5.68 4.71 -16.89
N PHE A 89 6.10 3.69 -16.15
CA PHE A 89 6.86 2.57 -16.69
C PHE A 89 6.08 1.80 -17.77
N GLN A 90 4.81 1.46 -17.50
CA GLN A 90 3.95 0.80 -18.48
C GLN A 90 3.74 1.66 -19.73
N ALA A 91 3.57 2.97 -19.57
CA ALA A 91 3.44 3.90 -20.69
C ALA A 91 4.70 3.90 -21.56
N ILE A 92 5.89 3.98 -20.97
CA ILE A 92 7.17 3.91 -21.69
C ILE A 92 7.28 2.60 -22.47
N LEU A 93 7.00 1.45 -21.82
CA LEU A 93 7.02 0.16 -22.53
C LEU A 93 6.01 0.11 -23.69
N GLY A 94 4.84 0.71 -23.53
CA GLY A 94 3.82 0.81 -24.57
C GLY A 94 4.28 1.59 -25.81
N THR A 95 5.20 2.55 -25.66
CA THR A 95 5.78 3.28 -26.80
C THR A 95 6.75 2.45 -27.64
N LYS A 96 7.24 1.31 -27.12
CA LYS A 96 8.32 0.50 -27.71
C LYS A 96 9.65 1.24 -27.87
N LEU A 97 9.87 2.33 -27.13
CA LEU A 97 11.10 3.11 -27.12
C LEU A 97 12.02 2.73 -25.94
N SER A 98 11.95 1.50 -25.44
CA SER A 98 12.67 1.08 -24.23
C SER A 98 14.18 1.33 -24.29
N ASP A 99 14.77 1.24 -25.49
CA ASP A 99 16.21 1.51 -25.71
C ASP A 99 16.58 2.98 -25.48
N GLU A 100 15.65 3.91 -25.68
CA GLU A 100 15.86 5.34 -25.42
C GLU A 100 15.73 5.68 -23.93
N TYR A 101 14.97 4.88 -23.18
CA TYR A 101 14.64 5.13 -21.77
C TYR A 101 15.34 4.20 -20.79
N GLY A 102 16.36 3.43 -21.21
CA GLY A 102 17.01 2.41 -20.37
C GLY A 102 17.42 2.90 -18.97
N SER A 103 18.02 4.09 -18.87
CA SER A 103 18.41 4.66 -17.57
C SER A 103 17.21 4.94 -16.64
N VAL A 104 16.07 5.35 -17.19
CA VAL A 104 14.82 5.59 -16.45
C VAL A 104 14.20 4.26 -16.04
N LEU A 105 14.13 3.29 -16.96
CA LEU A 105 13.58 1.96 -16.71
C LEU A 105 14.38 1.22 -15.63
N LYS A 106 15.71 1.35 -15.63
CA LYS A 106 16.58 0.79 -14.59
C LYS A 106 16.30 1.38 -13.21
N ARG A 107 16.17 2.71 -13.12
CA ARG A 107 15.83 3.39 -11.85
C ARG A 107 14.43 3.01 -11.36
N ALA A 108 13.46 2.91 -12.27
CA ALA A 108 12.11 2.46 -11.93
C ALA A 108 12.11 1.02 -11.40
N ASN A 109 12.86 0.11 -12.05
CA ASN A 109 13.04 -1.26 -11.56
C ASN A 109 13.69 -1.29 -10.15
N GLU A 110 14.75 -0.51 -9.93
CA GLU A 110 15.36 -0.38 -8.59
C GLU A 110 14.37 0.12 -7.54
N PHE A 111 13.55 1.13 -7.88
CA PHE A 111 12.51 1.67 -7.01
C PHE A 111 11.42 0.63 -6.70
N ILE A 112 10.90 -0.07 -7.71
CA ILE A 112 9.87 -1.11 -7.55
C ILE A 112 10.39 -2.25 -6.66
N LYS A 113 11.60 -2.75 -6.90
CA LYS A 113 12.23 -3.78 -6.06
C LYS A 113 12.45 -3.30 -4.63
N GLY A 114 12.88 -2.04 -4.47
CA GLY A 114 13.11 -1.42 -3.17
C GLY A 114 11.82 -1.19 -2.37
N SER A 115 10.69 -1.09 -3.07
CA SER A 115 9.38 -0.79 -2.47
C SER A 115 8.56 -2.04 -2.10
N GLN A 116 9.04 -3.25 -2.43
CA GLN A 116 8.36 -4.49 -2.04
C GLN A 116 8.50 -4.74 -0.54
N PHE A 117 7.40 -5.08 0.13
CA PHE A 117 7.42 -5.47 1.53
C PHE A 117 8.14 -6.80 1.74
N LYS A 118 9.11 -6.81 2.66
CA LYS A 118 9.93 -7.98 3.01
C LYS A 118 9.65 -8.52 4.41
N ILE A 119 9.02 -7.70 5.25
CA ILE A 119 8.73 -8.00 6.65
C ILE A 119 7.33 -7.51 6.99
N ASN A 120 6.68 -8.23 7.90
CA ASN A 120 5.43 -7.76 8.52
C ASN A 120 5.74 -6.96 9.77
N SER A 121 4.87 -6.01 10.09
CA SER A 121 4.95 -5.20 11.32
C SER A 121 4.59 -6.00 12.59
N SER A 122 3.82 -7.09 12.45
CA SER A 122 3.44 -7.98 13.55
C SER A 122 3.23 -9.41 13.03
N ALA A 123 3.33 -10.38 13.95
CA ALA A 123 2.97 -11.77 13.72
C ALA A 123 1.49 -12.08 14.04
N ASP A 124 0.81 -11.23 14.81
CA ASP A 124 -0.61 -11.42 15.17
C ASP A 124 -1.54 -10.56 14.30
N PHE A 125 -1.77 -11.01 13.07
CA PHE A 125 -2.67 -10.39 12.11
C PHE A 125 -4.11 -10.25 12.63
N SER A 126 -4.56 -11.24 13.39
CA SER A 126 -5.94 -11.33 13.86
C SER A 126 -6.28 -10.28 14.91
N GLN A 127 -5.34 -10.01 15.82
CA GLN A 127 -5.49 -9.00 16.87
C GLN A 127 -5.62 -7.60 16.29
N TRP A 128 -4.87 -7.29 15.24
CA TRP A 128 -4.77 -5.94 14.69
C TRP A 128 -5.64 -5.69 13.48
N TYR A 129 -6.35 -6.72 13.01
CA TYR A 129 -7.18 -6.66 11.81
C TYR A 129 -6.37 -6.22 10.59
N ARG A 130 -5.19 -6.81 10.41
CA ARG A 130 -4.29 -6.57 9.27
C ARG A 130 -4.02 -7.87 8.56
N ASP A 131 -3.92 -7.84 7.24
CA ASP A 131 -3.45 -8.99 6.46
C ASP A 131 -1.92 -9.05 6.37
N ASN A 132 -1.39 -10.20 5.97
CA ASN A 132 0.02 -10.35 5.60
C ASN A 132 0.38 -9.31 4.52
N ALA A 133 1.54 -8.67 4.63
CA ALA A 133 2.03 -7.70 3.66
C ALA A 133 3.22 -8.19 2.84
N ILE A 134 3.88 -9.29 3.25
CA ILE A 134 5.09 -9.79 2.57
C ILE A 134 4.79 -10.10 1.11
N GLY A 135 5.65 -9.60 0.22
CA GLY A 135 5.51 -9.74 -1.22
C GLY A 135 4.65 -8.65 -1.87
N GLY A 136 3.94 -7.86 -1.08
CA GLY A 136 3.07 -6.80 -1.57
C GLY A 136 3.77 -5.46 -1.80
N TRP A 137 2.97 -4.53 -2.30
CA TRP A 137 3.35 -3.14 -2.50
C TRP A 137 2.23 -2.21 -2.03
N SER A 138 2.61 -1.03 -1.54
CA SER A 138 1.68 0.04 -1.17
C SER A 138 1.37 0.96 -2.35
N PHE A 139 0.43 1.89 -2.15
CA PHE A 139 0.15 2.94 -3.13
C PHE A 139 1.30 3.95 -3.26
N SER A 140 1.94 4.27 -2.13
CA SER A 140 2.90 5.36 -1.99
C SER A 140 4.32 4.83 -1.77
N THR A 141 4.69 4.54 -0.53
CA THR A 141 6.03 4.17 -0.09
C THR A 141 6.00 2.95 0.81
N VAL A 142 7.11 2.21 0.86
CA VAL A 142 7.25 1.05 1.77
C VAL A 142 7.03 1.42 3.24
N ASP A 143 7.38 2.62 3.69
CA ASP A 143 7.16 3.01 5.09
C ASP A 143 5.67 3.11 5.48
N GLN A 144 4.76 3.32 4.50
CA GLN A 144 3.32 3.41 4.78
C GLN A 144 2.78 2.09 5.33
N GLY A 145 3.40 0.95 4.98
CA GLY A 145 3.08 -0.35 5.58
C GLY A 145 1.75 -0.99 5.14
N TRP A 146 0.96 -0.33 4.29
CA TRP A 146 -0.32 -0.84 3.81
C TRP A 146 -0.20 -1.34 2.37
N ILE A 147 -0.37 -2.65 2.15
CA ILE A 147 -0.47 -3.21 0.79
C ILE A 147 -1.74 -2.76 0.12
N VAL A 148 -1.71 -2.67 -1.20
CA VAL A 148 -2.91 -2.53 -2.02
C VAL A 148 -2.86 -3.59 -3.12
N THR A 149 -3.97 -4.30 -3.32
CA THR A 149 -4.06 -5.45 -4.23
C THR A 149 -3.81 -5.06 -5.69
N ASP A 150 -4.36 -3.93 -6.14
CA ASP A 150 -4.12 -3.41 -7.49
C ASP A 150 -2.66 -2.98 -7.69
N CYS A 151 -2.08 -2.24 -6.73
CA CYS A 151 -0.68 -1.84 -6.74
C CYS A 151 0.23 -3.07 -6.78
N THR A 152 -0.10 -4.10 -6.00
CA THR A 152 0.64 -5.36 -5.96
C THR A 152 0.52 -6.12 -7.27
N GLY A 153 -0.68 -6.22 -7.85
CA GLY A 153 -0.92 -6.88 -9.13
C GLY A 153 -0.18 -6.18 -10.28
N GLU A 154 -0.22 -4.84 -10.30
CA GLU A 154 0.48 -4.03 -11.29
C GLU A 154 2.01 -4.13 -11.15
N CYS A 155 2.54 -4.10 -9.93
CA CYS A 155 3.96 -4.35 -9.66
C CYS A 155 4.39 -5.76 -10.08
N LEU A 156 3.59 -6.78 -9.81
CA LEU A 156 3.88 -8.16 -10.22
C LEU A 156 3.95 -8.26 -11.75
N LYS A 157 2.96 -7.68 -12.45
CA LYS A 157 2.94 -7.62 -13.92
C LYS A 157 4.19 -6.94 -14.47
N ILE A 158 4.58 -5.78 -13.94
CA ILE A 158 5.78 -5.06 -14.38
C ILE A 158 7.05 -5.85 -14.06
N SER A 159 7.13 -6.47 -12.88
CA SER A 159 8.29 -7.26 -12.47
C SER A 159 8.51 -8.46 -13.39
N LEU A 160 7.42 -9.09 -13.86
CA LEU A 160 7.47 -10.15 -14.87
C LEU A 160 7.92 -9.61 -16.22
N LEU A 161 7.38 -8.47 -16.69
CA LEU A 161 7.82 -7.86 -17.96
C LEU A 161 9.30 -7.50 -17.93
N LEU A 162 9.77 -6.91 -16.83
CA LEU A 162 11.18 -6.60 -16.58
C LEU A 162 12.07 -7.83 -16.69
N SER A 163 11.62 -8.98 -16.17
CA SER A 163 12.37 -10.25 -16.22
C SER A 163 12.59 -10.79 -17.65
N LEU A 164 11.83 -10.30 -18.62
CA LEU A 164 11.96 -10.65 -20.04
C LEU A 164 12.86 -9.67 -20.81
N MET A 165 13.26 -8.56 -20.20
CA MET A 165 14.09 -7.53 -20.83
C MET A 165 15.58 -7.77 -20.57
N SER A 166 16.45 -7.21 -21.42
CA SER A 166 17.89 -7.28 -21.21
C SER A 166 18.30 -6.58 -19.91
N SER A 167 19.10 -7.26 -19.09
CA SER A 167 19.68 -6.69 -17.86
C SER A 167 20.58 -5.48 -18.14
N ASP A 168 21.09 -5.32 -19.35
CA ASP A 168 21.86 -4.13 -19.75
C ASP A 168 20.98 -2.87 -19.78
N ILE A 169 19.69 -3.04 -20.07
CA ILE A 169 18.71 -1.95 -20.15
C ILE A 169 18.10 -1.68 -18.78
N VAL A 170 17.62 -2.74 -18.10
CA VAL A 170 16.78 -2.60 -16.90
C VAL A 170 17.49 -2.95 -15.60
N GLY A 171 18.73 -3.45 -15.66
CA GLY A 171 19.47 -3.96 -14.51
C GLY A 171 18.94 -5.30 -13.99
N ASP A 172 19.45 -5.73 -12.84
CA ASP A 172 19.00 -6.96 -12.19
C ASP A 172 17.51 -6.88 -11.83
N THR A 173 16.76 -7.94 -12.08
CA THR A 173 15.31 -7.94 -11.80
C THR A 173 15.00 -8.45 -10.40
N LEU A 174 13.72 -8.41 -10.02
CA LEU A 174 13.27 -9.00 -8.76
C LEU A 174 13.61 -10.49 -8.72
N ALA A 175 14.17 -10.97 -7.61
CA ALA A 175 14.47 -12.39 -7.45
C ALA A 175 13.18 -13.24 -7.51
N PRO A 176 13.21 -14.50 -7.98
CA PRO A 176 12.03 -15.34 -8.10
C PRO A 176 11.20 -15.44 -6.81
N LYS A 177 11.87 -15.48 -5.66
CA LYS A 177 11.20 -15.47 -4.34
C LYS A 177 10.26 -14.27 -4.18
N GLY A 178 10.66 -13.07 -4.61
CA GLY A 178 9.80 -11.88 -4.51
C GLY A 178 8.55 -11.99 -5.39
N LEU A 179 8.65 -12.64 -6.55
CA LEU A 179 7.49 -12.93 -7.40
C LEU A 179 6.55 -13.94 -6.74
N TYR A 180 7.10 -15.03 -6.17
CA TYR A 180 6.30 -16.01 -5.44
C TYR A 180 5.62 -15.41 -4.20
N ASP A 181 6.33 -14.57 -3.45
CA ASP A 181 5.76 -13.88 -2.29
C ASP A 181 4.56 -13.00 -2.71
N ALA A 182 4.67 -12.27 -3.83
CA ALA A 182 3.57 -11.46 -4.36
C ALA A 182 2.36 -12.30 -4.80
N VAL A 183 2.59 -13.43 -5.45
CA VAL A 183 1.52 -14.37 -5.85
C VAL A 183 0.85 -14.98 -4.61
N ASN A 184 1.64 -15.43 -3.64
CA ASN A 184 1.16 -15.99 -2.38
C ASN A 184 0.38 -14.97 -1.55
N LEU A 185 0.67 -13.68 -1.69
CA LEU A 185 -0.12 -12.61 -1.10
C LEU A 185 -1.44 -12.39 -1.84
N LEU A 186 -1.43 -12.35 -3.17
CA LEU A 186 -2.62 -12.01 -3.96
C LEU A 186 -3.66 -13.14 -3.95
N LEU A 187 -3.26 -14.40 -4.09
CA LEU A 187 -4.21 -15.52 -4.22
C LEU A 187 -5.22 -15.61 -3.05
N PRO A 188 -4.81 -15.49 -1.77
CA PRO A 188 -5.76 -15.48 -0.66
C PRO A 188 -6.66 -14.26 -0.59
N LEU A 189 -6.32 -13.15 -1.27
CA LEU A 189 -7.11 -11.90 -1.27
C LEU A 189 -8.25 -11.90 -2.30
N GLN A 190 -8.44 -13.00 -3.04
CA GLN A 190 -9.59 -13.15 -3.92
C GLN A 190 -10.86 -13.45 -3.11
N ASN A 191 -11.90 -12.64 -3.32
CA ASN A 191 -13.19 -12.86 -2.69
C ASN A 191 -13.94 -14.02 -3.36
N SER A 192 -14.91 -14.59 -2.65
CA SER A 192 -15.78 -15.67 -3.15
C SER A 192 -16.52 -15.35 -4.46
N ASN A 193 -16.70 -14.06 -4.80
CA ASN A 193 -17.31 -13.62 -6.06
C ASN A 193 -16.29 -13.46 -7.21
N GLY A 194 -15.02 -13.83 -6.99
CA GLY A 194 -13.91 -13.71 -7.93
C GLY A 194 -13.23 -12.34 -7.96
N GLY A 195 -13.80 -11.31 -7.32
CA GLY A 195 -13.23 -9.95 -7.27
C GLY A 195 -12.23 -9.76 -6.13
N PHE A 196 -11.55 -8.61 -6.13
CA PHE A 196 -10.57 -8.23 -5.10
C PHE A 196 -11.00 -6.96 -4.38
N GLY A 197 -10.74 -6.87 -3.08
CA GLY A 197 -10.83 -5.62 -2.31
C GLY A 197 -9.52 -4.83 -2.44
N SER A 198 -9.50 -3.55 -2.06
CA SER A 198 -8.30 -2.71 -2.22
C SER A 198 -7.17 -3.11 -1.28
N TYR A 199 -7.38 -3.08 0.04
CA TYR A 199 -6.32 -3.35 1.03
C TYR A 199 -6.38 -4.76 1.60
N GLU A 200 -7.58 -5.35 1.64
CA GLU A 200 -7.90 -6.56 2.38
C GLU A 200 -9.03 -7.31 1.69
N LEU A 201 -9.31 -8.54 2.14
CA LEU A 201 -10.52 -9.26 1.76
C LEU A 201 -11.80 -8.50 2.13
N ALA A 202 -12.84 -8.64 1.32
CA ALA A 202 -14.15 -8.11 1.67
C ALA A 202 -14.69 -8.85 2.92
N ARG A 203 -14.73 -8.14 4.05
CA ARG A 203 -15.19 -8.68 5.34
C ARG A 203 -16.71 -8.79 5.46
N LEU A 204 -17.44 -8.19 4.52
CA LEU A 204 -18.87 -8.30 4.37
C LEU A 204 -19.17 -8.79 2.96
N GLN A 205 -19.91 -9.90 2.85
CA GLN A 205 -20.45 -10.31 1.56
C GLN A 205 -21.53 -9.30 1.15
N VAL A 206 -21.21 -8.45 0.17
CA VAL A 206 -22.24 -7.70 -0.54
C VAL A 206 -22.83 -8.67 -1.56
N SER A 207 -24.05 -9.17 -1.29
CA SER A 207 -24.84 -9.91 -2.26
C SER A 207 -25.26 -8.95 -3.37
N GLY A 208 -24.39 -8.77 -4.36
CA GLY A 208 -24.58 -7.84 -5.47
C GLY A 208 -23.23 -7.41 -5.99
N ALA A 209 -22.98 -7.64 -7.28
CA ALA A 209 -21.72 -7.28 -7.92
C ALA A 209 -21.51 -5.75 -7.83
N VAL A 210 -20.71 -5.33 -6.86
CA VAL A 210 -20.04 -4.04 -6.90
C VAL A 210 -18.55 -4.35 -6.89
N ALA A 211 -18.03 -4.65 -8.09
CA ALA A 211 -16.64 -4.40 -8.36
C ALA A 211 -16.47 -2.88 -8.23
N LEU A 212 -15.70 -2.41 -7.24
CA LEU A 212 -15.23 -1.04 -7.24
C LEU A 212 -14.18 -0.94 -8.35
N THR A 213 -14.66 -0.72 -9.57
CA THR A 213 -13.85 -0.11 -10.61
C THR A 213 -13.48 1.29 -10.11
N GLY A 214 -12.18 1.55 -10.05
CA GLY A 214 -11.68 2.91 -9.97
C GLY A 214 -12.34 3.76 -11.07
N TYR A 215 -12.65 5.00 -10.72
CA TYR A 215 -13.31 6.01 -11.54
C TYR A 215 -12.93 5.98 -13.03
N GLY A 216 -13.95 6.04 -13.89
CA GLY A 216 -13.90 6.76 -15.17
C GLY A 216 -13.56 5.94 -16.42
N HIS A 217 -14.60 5.76 -17.25
CA HIS A 217 -14.62 5.37 -18.67
C HIS A 217 -13.28 5.16 -19.43
N GLY A 218 -13.16 3.97 -20.02
CA GLY A 218 -12.41 3.76 -21.27
C GLY A 218 -11.04 3.12 -21.13
N GLY A 219 -10.95 1.97 -20.46
CA GLY A 219 -9.74 1.16 -20.42
C GLY A 219 -10.04 -0.22 -19.85
N ASP A 220 -10.43 -1.14 -20.73
CA ASP A 220 -10.77 -2.52 -20.38
C ASP A 220 -9.65 -3.21 -19.60
N CYS A 221 -9.99 -3.72 -18.41
CA CYS A 221 -9.59 -5.00 -17.79
C CYS A 221 -8.31 -5.73 -18.26
N VAL A 222 -7.16 -5.08 -18.41
CA VAL A 222 -5.89 -5.79 -18.67
C VAL A 222 -5.42 -6.60 -17.46
N VAL A 223 -5.74 -6.16 -16.24
CA VAL A 223 -5.36 -6.84 -14.98
C VAL A 223 -6.10 -8.17 -14.80
N LEU A 224 -7.39 -8.19 -15.13
CA LEU A 224 -8.24 -9.39 -15.00
C LEU A 224 -7.88 -10.46 -16.03
N TRP A 225 -7.45 -10.07 -17.23
CA TRP A 225 -7.12 -11.03 -18.29
C TRP A 225 -5.78 -11.75 -18.04
N LEU A 226 -4.75 -11.04 -17.57
CA LEU A 226 -3.41 -11.62 -17.40
C LEU A 226 -3.27 -12.54 -16.19
N VAL A 227 -3.93 -12.24 -15.06
CA VAL A 227 -3.90 -13.14 -13.89
C VAL A 227 -4.57 -14.49 -14.22
N GLN A 228 -5.60 -14.49 -15.06
CA GLN A 228 -6.25 -15.73 -15.49
C GLN A 228 -5.45 -16.48 -16.57
N VAL A 229 -4.77 -15.78 -17.48
CA VAL A 229 -3.98 -16.43 -18.55
C VAL A 229 -2.63 -16.96 -18.06
N VAL A 230 -2.00 -16.33 -17.07
CA VAL A 230 -0.70 -16.80 -16.53
C VAL A 230 -0.85 -17.94 -15.53
N ILE A 231 -2.03 -18.12 -14.91
CA ILE A 231 -2.28 -19.15 -13.88
C ILE A 231 -2.88 -20.44 -14.47
N VAL A 232 -3.53 -20.37 -15.64
CA VAL A 232 -4.22 -21.53 -16.26
C VAL A 232 -3.58 -21.96 -17.59
N GLY A 233 -2.43 -21.39 -17.95
CA GLY A 233 -1.64 -21.74 -19.14
C GLY A 233 -0.50 -22.72 -18.83
#